data_AF-A0A922L7E7-F1
#
_entry.id   AF-A0A922L7E7-F1
#
_cell.length_a   1.000
_cell.length_b   1.000
_cell.length_c   1.000
_cell.angle_alpha   90.00
_cell.angle_beta   90.00
_cell.angle_gamma   90.00
#
_symmetry.space_group_name_H-M   'P 1'
#
loop_
_entity.id
_entity.type
_entity.pdbx_description
1 polymer ?
#
loop_
_entity_poly.entity_id
_entity_poly.type
_entity_poly.pdbx_seq_one_letter_code
_entity_poly.pdbx_strand_id
1 'polypeptide(L)'
;MNPNVKNPNITLPMVKTAIWLMMMIFEKSEKTTQSVIEFYMKQLDEKSNADDMRIIIADVFGDYHLVCPTMLFGEYMSRGLNSTINTFYSYRLMLPLSNGAFSGDGWEGVCHGEDVAYLFMVPMNHNAYSKSEIQLSNDMINAWTRFAWTGHPNALKNGDKTIEWNEAIDLNDQSSGVSFMALDSNHYEMISNYFRL
;
A
#
# COMPACT_ATOMS: atom_id res chain seq x y z
N MET A 1 4.01 7.20 18.07
CA MET A 1 5.35 7.32 18.69
C MET A 1 5.74 8.80 18.67
N ASN A 2 6.65 9.26 19.54
CA ASN A 2 7.16 10.64 19.41
C ASN A 2 8.04 10.69 18.15
N PRO A 3 7.72 11.54 17.16
CA PRO A 3 8.44 11.63 15.89
C PRO A 3 9.93 11.96 16.03
N ASN A 4 10.34 12.49 17.19
CA ASN A 4 11.72 12.87 17.47
C ASN A 4 12.58 11.74 18.07
N VAL A 5 12.02 10.56 18.36
CA VAL A 5 12.78 9.45 18.95
C VAL A 5 13.57 8.74 17.85
N LYS A 6 14.83 9.17 17.68
CA LYS A 6 15.81 8.43 16.88
C LYS A 6 16.19 7.16 17.63
N ASN A 7 15.99 5.99 17.03
CA ASN A 7 16.28 4.67 17.58
C ASN A 7 15.46 4.32 18.84
N PRO A 8 14.13 4.14 18.71
CA PRO A 8 13.33 3.65 19.83
C PRO A 8 13.82 2.25 20.24
N ASN A 9 13.93 2.01 21.54
CA ASN A 9 14.26 0.68 22.08
C ASN A 9 13.02 -0.23 21.97
N ILE A 10 12.75 -0.74 20.77
CA ILE A 10 11.66 -1.68 20.48
C ILE A 10 12.23 -3.09 20.57
N THR A 11 11.51 -3.99 21.24
CA THR A 11 11.88 -5.39 21.40
C THR A 11 10.77 -6.30 20.88
N LEU A 12 11.09 -7.55 20.51
CA LEU A 12 10.11 -8.54 20.05
C LEU A 12 8.93 -8.73 21.03
N PRO A 13 9.14 -8.82 22.36
CA PRO A 13 8.02 -8.86 23.30
C PRO A 13 7.13 -7.61 23.24
N MET A 14 7.72 -6.43 23.05
CA MET A 14 6.94 -5.19 22.91
C MET A 14 6.09 -5.19 21.64
N VAL A 15 6.62 -5.67 20.51
CA VAL A 15 5.84 -5.82 19.27
C VAL A 15 4.67 -6.77 19.48
N LYS A 16 4.92 -7.93 20.10
CA LYS A 16 3.87 -8.91 20.41
C LYS A 16 2.77 -8.29 21.26
N THR A 17 3.13 -7.59 22.33
CA THR A 17 2.18 -6.90 23.21
C THR A 17 1.43 -5.79 22.47
N ALA A 18 2.10 -5.02 21.60
CA ALA A 18 1.47 -3.98 20.82
C ALA A 18 0.39 -4.54 19.88
N ILE A 19 0.72 -5.60 19.13
CA ILE A 19 -0.25 -6.28 18.24
C ILE A 19 -1.40 -6.85 19.08
N TRP A 20 -1.10 -7.47 20.22
CA TRP A 20 -2.13 -8.02 21.11
C TRP A 20 -3.14 -6.96 21.55
N LEU A 21 -2.64 -5.86 22.11
CA LEU A 21 -3.48 -4.75 22.58
C LEU A 21 -4.28 -4.15 21.43
N MET A 22 -3.66 -4.01 20.26
CA MET A 22 -4.33 -3.49 19.07
C MET A 22 -5.50 -4.38 18.63
N MET A 23 -5.30 -5.70 18.56
CA MET A 23 -6.38 -6.64 18.20
C MET A 23 -7.50 -6.69 19.26
N MET A 24 -7.17 -6.49 20.53
CA MET A 24 -8.18 -6.36 21.60
C MET A 24 -9.02 -5.08 21.43
N ILE A 25 -8.40 -3.95 21.08
CA ILE A 25 -9.11 -2.70 20.75
C ILE A 25 -10.02 -2.91 19.53
N PHE A 26 -9.61 -3.75 18.58
CA PHE A 26 -10.42 -4.14 17.42
C PHE A 26 -11.44 -5.24 17.72
N GLU A 27 -11.67 -5.54 19.00
CA GLU A 27 -12.63 -6.52 19.50
C GLU A 27 -12.44 -7.93 18.90
N LYS A 28 -11.19 -8.33 18.65
CA LYS A 28 -10.87 -9.67 18.13
C LYS A 28 -10.73 -10.71 19.23
N SER A 29 -11.08 -11.95 18.87
CA SER A 29 -10.94 -13.09 19.76
C SER A 29 -9.47 -13.39 20.04
N GLU A 30 -9.20 -13.98 21.21
CA GLU A 30 -7.86 -14.43 21.60
C GLU A 30 -7.20 -15.32 20.53
N LYS A 31 -7.98 -16.26 19.98
CA LYS A 31 -7.54 -17.16 18.90
C LYS A 31 -7.14 -16.39 17.65
N THR A 32 -7.96 -15.41 17.22
CA THR A 32 -7.66 -14.57 16.06
C THR A 32 -6.39 -13.75 16.31
N THR A 33 -6.28 -13.12 17.49
CA THR A 33 -5.11 -12.32 17.86
C THR A 33 -3.83 -13.14 17.81
N GLN A 34 -3.86 -14.38 18.33
CA GLN A 34 -2.70 -15.27 18.28
C GLN A 34 -2.30 -15.61 16.84
N SER A 35 -3.26 -15.91 15.96
CA SER A 35 -2.98 -16.17 14.54
C SER A 35 -2.41 -14.94 13.81
N VAL A 36 -2.90 -13.73 14.13
CA VAL A 36 -2.36 -12.48 13.56
C VAL A 36 -0.91 -12.28 14.02
N ILE A 37 -0.62 -12.46 15.31
CA ILE A 37 0.74 -12.35 15.84
C ILE A 37 1.67 -13.34 15.16
N GLU A 38 1.28 -14.61 15.04
CA GLU A 38 2.08 -15.62 14.36
C GLU A 38 2.33 -15.27 12.89
N PHE A 39 1.31 -14.79 12.19
CA PHE A 39 1.41 -14.44 10.77
C PHE A 39 2.40 -13.29 10.52
N TYR A 40 2.35 -12.22 11.32
CA TYR A 40 3.21 -11.06 11.10
C TYR A 40 4.60 -11.21 11.73
N MET A 41 4.69 -11.80 12.93
CA MET A 41 5.97 -11.94 13.61
C MET A 41 6.87 -13.03 13.01
N LYS A 42 6.37 -13.91 12.12
CA LYS A 42 7.21 -14.89 11.40
C LYS A 42 8.36 -14.26 10.59
N GLN A 43 8.24 -12.97 10.27
CA GLN A 43 9.23 -12.21 9.51
C GLN A 43 10.34 -11.64 10.40
N LEU A 44 10.16 -11.67 11.72
CA LEU A 44 11.09 -11.10 12.69
C LEU A 44 11.94 -12.18 13.35
N ASP A 45 13.21 -11.87 13.58
CA ASP A 45 14.15 -12.72 14.30
C ASP A 45 15.00 -11.90 15.30
N GLU A 46 15.97 -12.54 15.95
CA GLU A 46 16.84 -11.88 16.94
C GLU A 46 17.73 -10.78 16.33
N LYS A 47 17.90 -10.74 15.01
CA LYS A 47 18.67 -9.72 14.28
C LYS A 47 17.81 -8.57 13.80
N SER A 48 16.48 -8.68 13.87
CA SER A 48 15.56 -7.62 13.50
C SER A 48 15.82 -6.36 14.31
N ASN A 49 15.88 -5.23 13.62
CA ASN A 49 16.10 -3.92 14.22
C ASN A 49 14.76 -3.22 14.55
N ALA A 50 14.84 -2.01 15.11
CA ALA A 50 13.66 -1.24 15.50
C ALA A 50 12.76 -0.86 14.29
N ASP A 51 13.33 -0.66 13.11
CA ASP A 51 12.56 -0.37 11.89
C ASP A 51 11.81 -1.59 11.38
N ASP A 52 12.43 -2.78 11.38
CA ASP A 52 11.75 -4.03 11.01
C ASP A 52 10.51 -4.24 11.91
N MET A 53 10.70 -4.04 13.21
CA MET A 53 9.63 -4.15 14.21
C MET A 53 8.53 -3.11 14.02
N ARG A 54 8.90 -1.89 13.65
CA ARG A 54 7.97 -0.78 13.39
C ARG A 54 7.14 -1.03 12.14
N ILE A 55 7.77 -1.51 11.07
CA ILE A 55 7.09 -1.88 9.82
C ILE A 55 6.03 -2.94 10.10
N ILE A 56 6.35 -3.97 10.90
CA ILE A 56 5.38 -4.99 11.27
C ILE A 56 4.16 -4.42 12.01
N ILE A 57 4.36 -3.49 12.95
CA ILE A 57 3.23 -2.85 13.64
C ILE A 57 2.38 -2.04 12.65
N ALA A 58 3.03 -1.30 11.74
CA ALA A 58 2.35 -0.51 10.71
C ALA A 58 1.57 -1.38 9.73
N ASP A 59 2.15 -2.50 9.27
CA ASP A 59 1.51 -3.45 8.36
C ASP A 59 0.29 -4.08 9.01
N VAL A 60 0.36 -4.53 10.27
CA VAL A 60 -0.82 -5.12 10.93
C VAL A 60 -1.97 -4.10 11.03
N PHE A 61 -1.66 -2.84 11.35
CA PHE A 61 -2.67 -1.78 11.44
C PHE A 61 -3.25 -1.43 10.06
N GLY A 62 -2.38 -1.19 9.08
CA GLY A 62 -2.75 -0.79 7.73
C GLY A 62 -3.49 -1.89 6.99
N ASP A 63 -3.07 -3.14 7.12
CA ASP A 63 -3.70 -4.29 6.49
C ASP A 63 -5.11 -4.51 7.04
N TYR A 64 -5.28 -4.43 8.35
CA TYR A 64 -6.58 -4.60 8.99
C TYR A 64 -7.58 -3.51 8.58
N HIS A 65 -7.15 -2.25 8.54
CA HIS A 65 -8.07 -1.12 8.33
C HIS A 65 -8.26 -0.69 6.88
N LEU A 66 -7.24 -0.86 6.03
CA LEU A 66 -7.23 -0.26 4.70
C LEU A 66 -6.99 -1.31 3.63
N VAL A 67 -5.88 -2.05 3.71
CA VAL A 67 -5.43 -2.89 2.59
C VAL A 67 -6.36 -4.07 2.37
N CYS A 68 -6.53 -4.96 3.36
CA CYS A 68 -7.35 -6.16 3.20
C CYS A 68 -8.83 -5.85 2.89
N PRO A 69 -9.50 -4.88 3.56
CA PRO A 69 -10.86 -4.50 3.18
C PRO A 69 -10.98 -3.99 1.75
N THR A 70 -10.01 -3.20 1.26
CA THR A 70 -10.00 -2.69 -0.12
C THR A 70 -9.87 -3.81 -1.14
N MET A 71 -8.96 -4.76 -0.89
CA MET A 71 -8.77 -5.91 -1.77
C MET A 71 -10.00 -6.82 -1.78
N LEU A 72 -10.56 -7.14 -0.61
CA LEU A 72 -11.77 -7.96 -0.50
C LEU A 72 -12.96 -7.30 -1.22
N PHE A 73 -13.11 -5.98 -1.11
CA PHE A 73 -14.14 -5.25 -1.84
C PHE A 73 -13.96 -5.37 -3.36
N GLY A 74 -12.75 -5.17 -3.86
CA GLY A 74 -12.43 -5.33 -5.28
C GLY A 74 -12.67 -6.75 -5.81
N GLU A 75 -12.27 -7.76 -5.03
CA GLU A 75 -12.57 -9.16 -5.33
C GLU A 75 -14.08 -9.44 -5.38
N TYR A 76 -14.82 -8.94 -4.40
CA TYR A 76 -16.26 -9.14 -4.34
C TYR A 76 -16.99 -8.47 -5.52
N MET A 77 -16.55 -7.26 -5.90
CA MET A 77 -17.11 -6.53 -7.04
C MET A 77 -16.83 -7.20 -8.38
N SER A 78 -15.59 -7.65 -8.60
CA SER A 78 -15.17 -8.30 -9.85
C SER A 78 -15.77 -9.70 -10.04
N ARG A 79 -15.93 -10.49 -8.96
CA ARG A 79 -16.43 -11.88 -9.05
C ARG A 79 -17.94 -12.02 -8.84
N GLY A 80 -18.57 -11.13 -8.07
CA GLY A 80 -19.84 -11.44 -7.40
C GLY A 80 -21.07 -10.63 -7.79
N LEU A 81 -20.93 -9.37 -8.20
CA LEU A 81 -22.06 -8.43 -8.17
C LEU A 81 -22.61 -7.99 -9.53
N ASN A 82 -21.82 -7.94 -10.60
CA ASN A 82 -22.31 -7.41 -11.87
C ASN A 82 -21.51 -7.95 -13.07
N SER A 83 -22.15 -8.70 -13.96
CA SER A 83 -21.57 -9.16 -15.23
C SER A 83 -21.24 -8.05 -16.23
N THR A 84 -21.44 -6.79 -15.82
CA THR A 84 -21.14 -5.56 -16.58
C THR A 84 -19.90 -4.83 -16.09
N ILE A 85 -19.43 -5.09 -14.85
CA ILE A 85 -18.18 -4.55 -14.33
C ILE A 85 -17.15 -5.69 -14.41
N ASN A 86 -16.43 -5.74 -15.53
CA ASN A 86 -15.51 -6.83 -15.80
C ASN A 86 -14.06 -6.53 -15.44
N THR A 87 -13.76 -5.31 -14.98
CA THR A 87 -12.38 -4.87 -14.76
C THR A 87 -12.19 -4.25 -13.40
N PHE A 88 -11.19 -4.74 -12.66
CA PHE A 88 -10.74 -4.16 -11.39
C PHE A 88 -9.24 -3.89 -11.49
N TYR A 89 -8.83 -2.65 -11.24
CA TYR A 89 -7.43 -2.24 -11.17
C TYR A 89 -7.11 -1.76 -9.76
N SER A 90 -5.93 -2.10 -9.27
CA SER A 90 -5.44 -1.69 -7.95
C SER A 90 -4.04 -1.09 -8.06
N TYR A 91 -3.70 -0.19 -7.14
CA TYR A 91 -2.36 0.33 -6.96
C TYR A 91 -1.99 0.44 -5.48
N ARG A 92 -0.69 0.55 -5.22
CA ARG A 92 -0.12 0.97 -3.94
C ARG A 92 0.86 2.10 -4.18
N LEU A 93 0.70 3.21 -3.47
CA LEU A 93 1.66 4.31 -3.49
C LEU A 93 2.92 3.89 -2.73
N MET A 94 4.09 4.03 -3.37
CA MET A 94 5.37 3.58 -2.83
C MET A 94 6.38 4.72 -2.65
N LEU A 95 6.19 5.85 -3.35
CA LEU A 95 7.05 7.04 -3.23
C LEU A 95 6.47 8.04 -2.21
N PRO A 96 7.08 8.23 -1.03
CA PRO A 96 6.60 9.20 -0.05
C PRO A 96 6.82 10.64 -0.50
N LEU A 97 5.93 11.53 -0.08
CA LEU A 97 6.07 12.97 -0.28
C LEU A 97 7.17 13.53 0.61
N SER A 98 7.98 14.40 0.04
CA SER A 98 9.04 15.14 0.70
C SER A 98 8.55 16.40 1.41
N ASN A 99 7.32 16.84 1.12
CA ASN A 99 6.77 18.10 1.60
C ASN A 99 5.23 18.14 1.56
N GLY A 100 4.63 19.03 2.36
CA GLY A 100 3.20 19.32 2.36
C GLY A 100 2.45 18.78 3.57
N ALA A 101 1.14 19.04 3.64
CA ALA A 101 0.32 18.68 4.80
C ALA A 101 0.12 17.17 4.99
N PHE A 102 0.37 16.38 3.94
CA PHE A 102 0.23 14.93 3.96
C PHE A 102 1.57 14.19 4.10
N SER A 103 2.72 14.87 3.94
CA SER A 103 4.02 14.21 4.06
C SER A 103 4.25 13.81 5.51
N GLY A 104 4.45 12.51 5.74
CA GLY A 104 4.93 12.00 7.01
C GLY A 104 6.38 12.42 7.29
N ASP A 105 6.85 12.10 8.49
CA ASP A 105 8.29 12.11 8.71
C ASP A 105 8.94 10.99 7.90
N GLY A 106 10.17 11.16 7.41
CA GLY A 106 10.78 10.20 6.48
C GLY A 106 10.89 8.75 6.99
N TRP A 107 10.78 8.51 8.30
CA TRP A 107 10.70 7.16 8.86
C TRP A 107 9.33 6.52 8.63
N GLU A 108 8.23 7.27 8.58
CA GLU A 108 6.87 6.76 8.42
C GLU A 108 6.64 6.10 7.05
N GLY A 109 7.41 6.49 6.05
CA GLY A 109 7.22 6.05 4.67
C GLY A 109 6.06 6.79 4.03
N VAL A 110 5.25 6.10 3.22
CA VAL A 110 4.05 6.67 2.61
C VAL A 110 2.91 6.66 3.62
N CYS A 111 2.47 7.84 4.04
CA CYS A 111 1.35 7.98 4.96
C CYS A 111 -0.01 7.94 4.24
N HIS A 112 -1.07 7.71 5.02
CA HIS A 112 -2.44 7.67 4.52
C HIS A 112 -2.85 9.01 3.90
N GLY A 113 -3.34 8.97 2.66
CA GLY A 113 -3.86 10.13 1.93
C GLY A 113 -2.81 10.89 1.11
N GLU A 114 -1.55 10.49 1.11
CA GLU A 114 -0.52 11.12 0.27
C GLU A 114 -0.81 11.02 -1.23
N ASP A 115 -1.50 9.96 -1.68
CA ASP A 115 -1.93 9.79 -3.07
C ASP A 115 -2.92 10.88 -3.52
N VAL A 116 -3.74 11.40 -2.62
CA VAL A 116 -4.60 12.57 -2.87
C VAL A 116 -3.74 13.81 -3.15
N ALA A 117 -2.66 14.01 -2.41
CA ALA A 117 -1.75 15.13 -2.65
C ALA A 117 -1.01 14.99 -3.99
N TYR A 118 -0.63 13.78 -4.39
CA TYR A 118 -0.10 13.54 -5.75
C TYR A 118 -1.09 13.91 -6.86
N LEU A 119 -2.39 13.66 -6.66
CA LEU A 119 -3.41 13.98 -7.67
C LEU A 119 -3.76 15.47 -7.73
N PHE A 120 -3.77 16.17 -6.59
CA PHE A 120 -4.39 17.50 -6.51
C PHE A 120 -3.46 18.61 -6.00
N MET A 121 -2.42 18.31 -5.22
CA MET A 121 -1.56 19.33 -4.60
C MET A 121 -0.22 19.49 -5.31
N VAL A 122 0.45 18.37 -5.63
CA VAL A 122 1.72 18.39 -6.38
C VAL A 122 1.60 19.20 -7.67
N PRO A 123 0.55 19.03 -8.50
CA PRO A 123 0.40 19.81 -9.74
C PRO A 123 0.26 21.31 -9.53
N MET A 124 -0.23 21.75 -8.37
CA MET A 124 -0.46 23.17 -8.07
C MET A 124 0.83 23.90 -7.70
N ASN A 125 1.88 23.19 -7.26
CA ASN A 125 3.14 23.80 -6.85
C ASN A 125 4.34 22.89 -7.11
N HIS A 126 4.69 22.68 -8.38
CA HIS A 126 5.85 21.86 -8.76
C HIS A 126 7.17 22.28 -8.08
N ASN A 127 7.36 23.57 -7.76
CA ASN A 127 8.60 24.06 -7.14
C ASN A 127 8.82 23.53 -5.71
N ALA A 128 7.78 23.00 -5.06
CA ALA A 128 7.84 22.46 -3.71
C ALA A 128 8.20 20.97 -3.66
N TYR A 129 8.34 20.31 -4.82
CA TYR A 129 8.49 18.85 -4.94
C TYR A 129 9.68 18.47 -5.84
N SER A 130 10.21 17.27 -5.62
CA SER A 130 11.26 16.67 -6.41
C SER A 130 10.79 16.29 -7.81
N LYS A 131 11.74 16.04 -8.72
CA LYS A 131 11.44 15.60 -10.09
C LYS A 131 10.70 14.27 -10.14
N SER A 132 11.06 13.32 -9.26
CA SER A 132 10.36 12.04 -9.13
C SER A 132 8.91 12.22 -8.69
N GLU A 133 8.68 13.10 -7.71
CA GLU A 133 7.31 13.36 -7.23
C GLU A 133 6.44 14.01 -8.32
N ILE A 134 6.99 15.00 -9.05
CA ILE A 134 6.29 15.65 -10.16
C ILE A 134 6.00 14.63 -11.28
N GLN A 135 6.97 13.76 -11.60
CA GLN A 135 6.77 12.72 -12.60
C GLN A 135 5.64 11.77 -12.16
N LEU A 136 5.70 11.26 -10.93
CA LEU A 136 4.68 10.36 -10.40
C LEU A 136 3.29 11.01 -10.39
N SER A 137 3.20 12.28 -10.00
CA SER A 137 1.95 13.05 -10.05
C SER A 137 1.36 13.11 -11.46
N ASN A 138 2.18 13.42 -12.47
CA ASN A 138 1.73 13.44 -13.87
C ASN A 138 1.28 12.06 -14.35
N ASP A 139 2.03 11.01 -14.00
CA ASP A 139 1.72 9.63 -14.39
C ASP A 139 0.42 9.15 -13.73
N MET A 140 0.21 9.46 -12.45
CA MET A 140 -1.05 9.18 -11.74
C MET A 140 -2.23 9.93 -12.36
N ILE A 141 -2.11 11.22 -12.64
CA ILE A 141 -3.19 12.02 -13.26
C ILE A 141 -3.54 11.46 -14.64
N ASN A 142 -2.54 11.09 -15.44
CA ASN A 142 -2.77 10.44 -16.73
C ASN A 142 -3.51 9.09 -16.53
N ALA A 143 -3.06 8.24 -15.60
CA ALA A 143 -3.71 6.96 -15.34
C ALA A 143 -5.17 7.11 -14.88
N TRP A 144 -5.44 8.02 -13.94
CA TRP A 144 -6.78 8.31 -13.45
C TRP A 144 -7.70 8.89 -14.54
N THR A 145 -7.20 9.84 -15.33
CA THR A 145 -7.98 10.44 -16.44
C THR A 145 -8.22 9.45 -17.57
N ARG A 146 -7.26 8.56 -17.86
CA ARG A 146 -7.42 7.46 -18.82
C ARG A 146 -8.43 6.45 -18.34
N PHE A 147 -8.34 6.00 -17.10
CA PHE A 147 -9.33 5.09 -16.52
C PHE A 147 -10.74 5.68 -16.59
N ALA A 148 -10.91 6.96 -16.25
CA ALA A 148 -12.20 7.64 -16.37
C ALA A 148 -12.74 7.70 -17.82
N TRP A 149 -11.84 7.78 -18.81
CA TRP A 149 -12.21 7.87 -20.23
C TRP A 149 -12.45 6.51 -20.90
N THR A 150 -11.63 5.50 -20.59
CA THR A 150 -11.60 4.21 -21.31
C THR A 150 -11.94 3.00 -20.44
N GLY A 151 -11.95 3.14 -19.12
CA GLY A 151 -11.97 2.02 -18.18
C GLY A 151 -10.59 1.35 -17.98
N HIS A 152 -9.50 1.89 -18.53
CA HIS A 152 -8.15 1.32 -18.43
C HIS A 152 -7.10 2.37 -18.05
N PRO A 153 -6.25 2.16 -17.02
CA PRO A 153 -5.29 3.17 -16.53
C PRO A 153 -4.05 3.37 -17.41
N ASN A 154 -3.87 2.54 -18.45
CA ASN A 154 -2.69 2.49 -19.35
C ASN A 154 -1.39 2.03 -18.66
N ALA A 155 -0.42 1.64 -19.51
CA ALA A 155 0.91 1.30 -19.08
C ALA A 155 1.73 2.52 -18.64
N LEU A 156 2.66 2.29 -17.72
CA LEU A 156 3.62 3.29 -17.22
C LEU A 156 4.99 3.09 -17.86
N LYS A 157 5.78 4.15 -17.95
CA LYS A 157 7.14 4.08 -18.50
C LYS A 157 8.18 4.15 -17.38
N ASN A 158 9.13 3.22 -17.41
CA ASN A 158 10.31 3.23 -16.57
C ASN A 158 11.57 3.23 -17.45
N GLY A 159 12.02 4.43 -17.83
CA GLY A 159 13.01 4.62 -18.90
C GLY A 159 12.49 4.07 -20.23
N ASP A 160 13.23 3.15 -20.84
CA ASP A 160 12.84 2.49 -22.10
C ASP A 160 11.85 1.34 -21.90
N LYS A 161 11.61 0.92 -20.64
CA LYS A 161 10.69 -0.18 -20.33
C LYS A 161 9.27 0.34 -20.18
N THR A 162 8.32 -0.45 -20.70
CA THR A 162 6.88 -0.22 -20.48
C THR A 162 6.38 -1.27 -19.50
N ILE A 163 5.70 -0.81 -18.44
CA ILE A 163 5.12 -1.64 -17.40
C ILE A 163 3.61 -1.61 -17.59
N GLU A 164 3.05 -2.71 -18.09
CA GLU A 164 1.61 -2.84 -18.31
C GLU A 164 0.88 -2.85 -16.97
N TRP A 165 -0.17 -2.02 -16.85
CA TRP A 165 -1.03 -2.01 -15.68
C TRP A 165 -2.17 -3.00 -15.87
N ASN A 166 -1.90 -4.25 -15.51
CA ASN A 166 -2.87 -5.33 -15.65
C ASN A 166 -3.97 -5.23 -14.59
N GLU A 167 -5.10 -5.88 -14.88
CA GLU A 167 -6.17 -6.04 -13.91
C GLU A 167 -5.64 -6.72 -12.65
N ALA A 168 -6.16 -6.28 -11.51
CA ALA A 168 -5.79 -6.78 -10.21
C ALA A 168 -6.18 -8.27 -10.05
N ILE A 169 -7.20 -8.74 -10.76
CA ILE A 169 -7.67 -10.11 -10.69
C ILE A 169 -7.71 -10.68 -12.10
N ASP A 170 -6.95 -11.75 -12.33
CA ASP A 170 -7.09 -12.54 -13.55
C ASP A 170 -8.22 -13.55 -13.35
N LEU A 171 -9.34 -13.37 -14.05
CA LEU A 171 -10.48 -14.28 -13.98
C LEU A 171 -10.18 -15.66 -14.60
N ASN A 172 -9.13 -15.78 -15.41
CA ASN A 172 -8.71 -17.05 -16.00
C ASN A 172 -7.71 -17.80 -15.12
N ASP A 173 -7.03 -17.10 -14.21
CA ASP A 173 -6.16 -17.72 -13.22
C ASP A 173 -6.96 -18.11 -11.98
N GLN A 174 -7.00 -19.41 -11.70
CA GLN A 174 -7.61 -19.93 -10.48
C GLN A 174 -6.77 -19.63 -9.23
N SER A 175 -5.56 -19.09 -9.39
CA SER A 175 -4.76 -18.59 -8.28
C SER A 175 -5.44 -17.36 -7.69
N SER A 176 -5.82 -17.46 -6.42
CA SER A 176 -6.59 -16.46 -5.67
C SER A 176 -5.79 -15.20 -5.30
N GLY A 177 -4.68 -14.91 -6.00
CA GLY A 177 -3.83 -13.77 -5.71
C GLY A 177 -4.37 -12.50 -6.35
N VAL A 178 -4.32 -11.39 -5.62
CA VAL A 178 -4.61 -10.06 -6.19
C VAL A 178 -3.32 -9.32 -6.50
N SER A 179 -3.29 -8.68 -7.66
CA SER A 179 -2.20 -7.86 -8.16
C SER A 179 -2.48 -6.36 -7.99
N PHE A 180 -1.42 -5.56 -7.93
CA PHE A 180 -1.52 -4.10 -7.92
C PHE A 180 -0.31 -3.46 -8.58
N MET A 181 -0.48 -2.24 -9.09
CA MET A 181 0.63 -1.42 -9.58
C MET A 181 1.34 -0.75 -8.40
N ALA A 182 2.63 -1.02 -8.23
CA ALA A 182 3.50 -0.30 -7.32
C ALA A 182 3.89 1.05 -7.93
N LEU A 183 3.45 2.14 -7.31
CA LEU A 183 3.63 3.49 -7.82
C LEU A 183 4.86 4.16 -7.18
N ASP A 184 6.00 4.04 -7.86
CA ASP A 184 7.23 4.80 -7.63
C ASP A 184 7.80 5.19 -9.00
N SER A 185 7.96 6.49 -9.28
CA SER A 185 8.51 6.98 -10.55
C SER A 185 9.94 6.53 -10.83
N ASN A 186 10.67 6.09 -9.81
CA ASN A 186 12.01 5.51 -9.97
C ASN A 186 11.94 4.02 -10.32
N HIS A 187 10.86 3.35 -9.95
CA HIS A 187 10.67 1.91 -10.17
C HIS A 187 9.19 1.50 -10.18
N TYR A 188 8.55 1.57 -11.35
CA TYR A 188 7.23 0.96 -11.55
C TYR A 188 7.33 -0.56 -11.67
N GLU A 189 6.42 -1.26 -10.99
CA GLU A 189 6.31 -2.72 -11.02
C GLU A 189 4.85 -3.15 -10.83
N MET A 190 4.40 -4.15 -11.59
CA MET A 190 3.18 -4.87 -11.26
C MET A 190 3.51 -5.98 -10.26
N ILE A 191 3.02 -5.85 -9.04
CA ILE A 191 3.19 -6.85 -7.99
C ILE A 191 2.00 -7.80 -8.05
N SER A 192 2.30 -9.10 -8.15
CA SER A 192 1.31 -10.17 -8.18
C SER A 192 1.48 -11.11 -6.98
N ASN A 193 0.41 -11.81 -6.60
CA ASN A 193 0.39 -12.78 -5.50
C ASN A 193 0.71 -12.20 -4.10
N TYR A 194 0.52 -10.90 -3.88
CA TYR A 194 0.88 -10.28 -2.59
C TYR A 194 0.03 -10.80 -1.41
N PHE A 195 -1.27 -11.06 -1.63
CA PHE A 195 -2.19 -11.55 -0.60
C PHE A 195 -2.44 -13.06 -0.64
N ARG A 196 -1.51 -13.86 -1.20
CA ARG A 196 -1.70 -15.30 -1.30
C ARG A 196 -1.61 -15.93 0.10
N LEU A 197 -2.75 -16.38 0.62
CA LEU A 197 -2.87 -17.19 1.84
C LEU A 197 -2.28 -18.59 1.64
#